data_AF-A0A2T0QAK8-F1
#
_entry.id   AF-A0A2T0QAK8-F1
#
_cell.length_a   1.000
_cell.length_b   1.000
_cell.length_c   1.000
_cell.angle_alpha   90.00
_cell.angle_beta   90.00
_cell.angle_gamma   90.00
#
_symmetry.space_group_name_H-M   'P 1'
#
loop_
_entity.id
_entity.type
_entity.pdbx_description
1 polymer ?
#
loop_
_entity_poly.entity_id
_entity_poly.type
_entity_poly.pdbx_seq_one_letter_code
_entity_poly.pdbx_strand_id
1 'polypeptide(L)'
;MADTPELDQVAEMRRKIAAHAELPRAYWVVFAAVCVLIAGIPIWSSFLPGADAYLRWGLLAVALGSAAYAVVRRRRSGVYLPRRVFAYPSARGLWVAVMAGTAAGFVGVYILVDLGQLGIALAALVPVAVLASVGQIRIRTVMRRDLEAGRVNP
;
A
#
# COMPACT_ATOMS: atom_id res chain seq x y z
N MET A 1 33.09 -30.36 10.85
CA MET A 1 32.55 -29.01 11.10
C MET A 1 33.08 -28.14 9.98
N ALA A 2 32.34 -28.08 8.88
CA ALA A 2 32.81 -27.52 7.61
C ALA A 2 32.32 -26.08 7.46
N ASP A 3 33.19 -25.25 6.88
CA ASP A 3 33.03 -23.85 6.51
C ASP A 3 31.62 -23.47 6.03
N THR A 4 30.91 -22.62 6.78
CA THR A 4 29.74 -21.89 6.25
C THR A 4 29.83 -20.36 6.38
N PRO A 5 31.01 -19.71 6.26
CA PRO A 5 31.08 -18.25 6.28
C PRO A 5 30.30 -17.63 5.10
N GLU A 6 30.22 -18.33 3.96
CA GLU A 6 29.48 -17.85 2.78
C GLU A 6 27.96 -17.84 3.01
N LEU A 7 27.40 -18.86 3.67
CA LEU A 7 25.96 -18.90 3.99
C LEU A 7 25.57 -17.82 5.00
N ASP A 8 26.43 -17.58 5.99
CA ASP A 8 26.23 -16.51 6.97
C ASP A 8 26.35 -15.12 6.32
N GLN A 9 27.30 -14.93 5.40
CA GLN A 9 27.41 -13.70 4.61
C GLN A 9 26.17 -13.45 3.74
N VAL A 10 25.62 -14.49 3.11
CA VAL A 10 24.38 -14.38 2.31
C VAL A 10 23.19 -14.05 3.21
N ALA A 11 23.08 -14.66 4.38
CA ALA A 11 22.03 -14.35 5.34
C ALA A 11 22.13 -12.90 5.85
N GLU A 12 23.34 -12.41 6.12
CA GLU A 12 23.58 -11.03 6.56
C GLU A 12 23.27 -10.02 5.44
N MET A 13 23.65 -10.32 4.20
CA MET A 13 23.31 -9.50 3.03
C MET A 13 21.79 -9.42 2.83
N ARG A 14 21.05 -10.52 2.99
CA ARG A 14 19.58 -10.52 2.94
C ARG A 14 18.97 -9.63 4.02
N ARG A 15 19.50 -9.67 5.25
CA ARG A 15 19.05 -8.78 6.34
C ARG A 15 19.34 -7.31 6.03
N LYS A 16 20.52 -6.99 5.49
CA LYS A 16 20.88 -5.62 5.07
C LYS A 16 19.96 -5.11 3.96
N ILE A 17 19.63 -5.95 2.98
CA ILE A 17 18.67 -5.62 1.91
C ILE A 17 17.25 -5.44 2.47
N ALA A 18 16.83 -6.31 3.39
CA ALA A 18 15.53 -6.23 4.05
C ALA A 18 15.36 -4.94 4.86
N ALA A 19 16.43 -4.47 5.53
CA ALA A 19 16.43 -3.20 6.26
C ALA A 19 16.19 -2.00 5.32
N HIS A 20 16.74 -2.02 4.10
CA HIS A 20 16.51 -0.98 3.09
C HIS A 20 15.10 -1.01 2.48
N ALA A 21 14.36 -2.11 2.67
CA ALA A 21 12.98 -2.21 2.21
C ALA A 21 11.99 -1.46 3.12
N GLU A 22 12.37 -1.12 4.35
CA GLU A 22 11.54 -0.35 5.28
C GLU A 22 11.22 1.04 4.74
N LEU A 23 10.00 1.49 5.02
CA LEU A 23 9.54 2.84 4.68
C LEU A 23 9.58 3.73 5.92
N PRO A 24 9.92 5.01 5.76
CA PRO A 24 9.86 5.96 6.86
C PRO A 24 8.41 6.09 7.37
N ARG A 25 8.25 6.35 8.68
CA ARG A 25 6.91 6.52 9.31
C ARG A 25 6.06 7.57 8.59
N ALA A 26 6.68 8.65 8.12
CA ALA A 26 6.03 9.70 7.34
C ALA A 26 5.31 9.17 6.09
N TYR A 27 5.85 8.14 5.42
CA TYR A 27 5.18 7.52 4.28
C TYR A 27 3.83 6.93 4.68
N TRP A 28 3.75 6.28 5.83
CA TRP A 28 2.51 5.63 6.28
C TRP A 28 1.43 6.65 6.66
N VAL A 29 1.83 7.78 7.25
CA VAL A 29 0.91 8.90 7.54
C VAL A 29 0.36 9.47 6.23
N VAL A 30 1.23 9.73 5.25
CA VAL A 30 0.81 10.24 3.93
C VAL A 30 -0.07 9.21 3.22
N PHE A 31 0.26 7.92 3.29
CA PHE A 31 -0.55 6.85 2.69
C PHE A 31 -1.95 6.79 3.30
N ALA A 32 -2.07 6.83 4.62
CA ALA A 32 -3.36 6.84 5.30
C ALA A 32 -4.19 8.07 4.90
N ALA A 33 -3.57 9.26 4.85
CA ALA A 33 -4.24 10.49 4.41
C ALA A 33 -4.76 10.36 2.96
N VAL A 34 -3.94 9.84 2.05
CA VAL A 34 -4.34 9.59 0.66
C VAL A 34 -5.49 8.58 0.57
N CYS A 35 -5.46 7.50 1.37
CA CYS A 35 -6.56 6.52 1.42
C CYS A 35 -7.88 7.16 1.85
N VAL A 36 -7.86 8.02 2.87
CA VAL A 36 -9.06 8.74 3.34
C VAL A 36 -9.57 9.69 2.27
N LEU A 37 -8.67 10.45 1.62
CA LEU A 37 -9.04 11.37 0.55
C LEU A 37 -9.71 10.64 -0.62
N ILE A 38 -9.14 9.51 -1.05
CA ILE A 38 -9.67 8.69 -2.14
C ILE A 38 -11.01 8.07 -1.72
N ALA A 39 -11.09 7.43 -0.55
CA ALA A 39 -12.32 6.83 -0.04
C ALA A 39 -13.45 7.84 0.15
N GLY A 40 -13.12 9.08 0.50
CA GLY A 40 -14.09 10.16 0.68
C GLY A 40 -14.58 10.82 -0.61
N ILE A 41 -14.01 10.51 -1.79
CA ILE A 41 -14.43 11.08 -3.09
C ILE A 41 -15.95 11.15 -3.27
N PRO A 42 -16.73 10.06 -3.10
CA PRO A 42 -18.19 10.12 -3.28
C PRO A 42 -18.87 11.10 -2.32
N ILE A 43 -18.33 11.27 -1.11
CA ILE A 43 -18.83 12.23 -0.11
C ILE A 43 -18.47 13.66 -0.54
N TRP A 44 -17.23 13.91 -0.97
CA TRP A 44 -16.83 15.24 -1.44
C TRP A 44 -17.61 15.67 -2.68
N SER A 45 -17.87 14.73 -3.61
CA SER A 45 -18.63 15.00 -4.83
C SER A 45 -20.10 15.32 -4.56
N SER A 46 -20.70 14.79 -3.47
CA SER A 46 -22.08 15.12 -3.12
C SER A 46 -22.22 16.56 -2.59
N PHE A 47 -21.17 17.11 -1.96
CA PHE A 47 -21.13 18.51 -1.51
C PHE A 47 -20.68 19.50 -2.60
N LEU A 48 -19.95 19.04 -3.62
CA LEU A 48 -19.35 19.89 -4.67
C LEU A 48 -19.80 19.43 -6.08
N PRO A 49 -21.08 19.63 -6.44
CA PRO A 49 -21.57 19.28 -7.78
C PRO A 49 -20.79 20.07 -8.85
N GLY A 50 -20.18 19.34 -9.81
CA GLY A 50 -19.35 19.90 -10.88
C GLY A 50 -17.83 19.85 -10.63
N ALA A 51 -17.37 19.44 -9.45
CA ALA A 51 -15.94 19.33 -9.14
C ALA A 51 -15.26 18.05 -9.67
N ASP A 52 -16.01 17.19 -10.37
CA ASP A 52 -15.54 15.90 -10.90
C ASP A 52 -14.27 16.01 -11.76
N ALA A 53 -14.18 17.05 -12.58
CA ALA A 53 -13.00 17.29 -13.40
C ALA A 53 -11.76 17.53 -12.53
N TYR A 54 -11.88 18.37 -11.50
CA TYR A 54 -10.79 18.67 -10.57
C TYR A 54 -10.40 17.46 -9.72
N LEU A 55 -11.36 16.64 -9.29
CA LEU A 55 -11.12 15.39 -8.57
C LEU A 55 -10.32 14.39 -9.43
N ARG A 56 -10.67 14.24 -10.71
CA ARG A 56 -9.91 13.38 -11.66
C ARG A 56 -8.48 13.87 -11.85
N TRP A 57 -8.28 15.18 -11.99
CA TRP A 57 -6.93 15.77 -12.09
C TRP A 57 -6.14 15.62 -10.78
N GLY A 58 -6.79 15.74 -9.62
CA GLY A 58 -6.17 15.49 -8.32
C GLY A 58 -5.70 14.04 -8.17
N LEU A 59 -6.56 13.08 -8.50
CA LEU A 59 -6.21 11.65 -8.53
C LEU A 59 -5.02 11.37 -9.46
N LEU A 60 -5.04 11.97 -10.65
CA LEU A 60 -3.94 11.83 -11.61
C LEU A 60 -2.63 12.40 -11.05
N ALA A 61 -2.65 13.57 -10.42
CA ALA A 61 -1.48 14.17 -9.79
C ALA A 61 -0.91 13.28 -8.68
N VAL A 62 -1.77 12.69 -7.85
CA VAL A 62 -1.36 11.73 -6.80
C VAL A 62 -0.74 10.48 -7.42
N ALA A 63 -1.32 9.94 -8.49
CA ALA A 63 -0.80 8.78 -9.20
C ALA A 63 0.58 9.06 -9.82
N LEU A 64 0.73 10.21 -10.49
CA LEU A 64 2.00 10.65 -11.07
C LEU A 64 3.06 10.91 -10.00
N GLY A 65 2.71 11.60 -8.91
CA GLY A 65 3.62 11.85 -7.79
C GLY A 65 4.09 10.55 -7.12
N SER A 66 3.18 9.59 -6.94
CA SER A 66 3.49 8.27 -6.40
C SER A 66 4.42 7.47 -7.33
N ALA A 67 4.16 7.52 -8.63
CA ALA A 67 5.02 6.89 -9.64
C ALA A 67 6.41 7.52 -9.67
N ALA A 68 6.49 8.86 -9.66
CA ALA A 68 7.75 9.60 -9.60
C ALA A 68 8.55 9.27 -8.34
N TYR A 69 7.90 9.27 -7.17
CA TYR A 69 8.54 8.87 -5.91
C TYR A 69 9.09 7.45 -5.97
N ALA A 70 8.32 6.50 -6.53
CA ALA A 70 8.77 5.12 -6.68
C ALA A 70 10.01 5.01 -7.58
N VAL A 71 10.07 5.77 -8.68
CA VAL A 71 11.23 5.81 -9.59
C VAL A 71 12.44 6.46 -8.92
N VAL A 72 12.26 7.62 -8.27
CA VAL A 72 13.34 8.36 -7.60
C VAL A 72 13.94 7.57 -6.44
N ARG A 73 13.10 6.97 -5.60
CA ARG A 73 13.55 6.12 -4.48
C ARG A 73 14.43 4.97 -4.99
N ARG A 74 14.06 4.34 -6.10
CA ARG A 74 14.80 3.23 -6.72
C ARG A 74 16.16 3.67 -7.26
N ARG A 75 16.21 4.82 -7.95
CA ARG A 75 17.48 5.39 -8.44
C ARG A 75 18.43 5.72 -7.29
N ARG A 76 17.90 6.22 -6.16
CA ARG A 76 18.72 6.55 -4.98
C ARG A 76 19.16 5.33 -4.18
N SER A 77 18.35 4.28 -4.11
CA SER A 77 18.67 3.11 -3.29
C SER A 77 19.64 2.13 -3.95
N GLY A 78 19.79 2.12 -5.28
CA GLY A 78 20.65 1.20 -6.02
C GLY A 78 20.21 -0.28 -5.98
N VAL A 79 19.34 -0.66 -5.04
CA VAL A 79 18.80 -2.01 -4.85
C VAL A 79 17.52 -2.22 -5.67
N TYR A 80 17.51 -3.24 -6.52
CA TYR A 80 16.38 -3.64 -7.36
C TYR A 80 15.63 -4.82 -6.73
N LEU A 81 14.68 -4.53 -5.85
CA LEU A 81 13.76 -5.56 -5.33
C LEU A 81 12.64 -5.87 -6.34
N PRO A 82 12.17 -7.12 -6.43
CA PRO A 82 11.01 -7.49 -7.25
C PRO A 82 9.79 -6.64 -6.90
N ARG A 83 9.25 -5.92 -7.90
CA ARG A 83 8.14 -4.97 -7.72
C ARG A 83 6.80 -5.66 -7.43
N ARG A 84 6.67 -6.92 -7.84
CA ARG A 84 5.39 -7.63 -7.88
C ARG A 84 5.17 -8.36 -6.57
N VAL A 85 4.01 -8.15 -5.94
CA VAL A 85 3.61 -8.88 -4.73
C VAL A 85 3.61 -10.40 -4.96
N PHE A 86 3.33 -10.83 -6.20
CA PHE A 86 3.35 -12.24 -6.61
C PHE A 86 4.72 -12.92 -6.51
N ALA A 87 5.81 -12.16 -6.46
CA ALA A 87 7.15 -12.69 -6.19
C ALA A 87 7.31 -13.20 -4.75
N TYR A 88 6.37 -12.83 -3.86
CA TYR A 88 6.36 -13.12 -2.43
C TYR A 88 5.22 -14.09 -2.09
N PRO A 89 5.49 -15.39 -1.94
CA PRO A 89 4.45 -16.41 -1.84
C PRO A 89 3.57 -16.22 -0.59
N SER A 90 4.14 -15.82 0.55
CA SER A 90 3.36 -15.62 1.78
C SER A 90 2.56 -14.31 1.76
N ALA A 91 2.98 -13.32 0.97
CA ALA A 91 2.27 -12.05 0.87
C ALA A 91 1.09 -12.08 -0.12
N ARG A 92 1.06 -13.02 -1.07
CA ARG A 92 0.06 -13.08 -2.15
C ARG A 92 -1.37 -13.20 -1.64
N GLY A 93 -1.65 -14.20 -0.79
CA GLY A 93 -3.01 -14.43 -0.26
C GLY A 93 -3.50 -13.25 0.58
N LEU A 94 -2.64 -12.73 1.45
CA LEU A 94 -2.93 -11.55 2.26
C LEU A 94 -3.20 -10.32 1.40
N TRP A 95 -2.44 -10.12 0.33
CA TRP A 95 -2.64 -8.99 -0.59
C TRP A 95 -4.00 -9.06 -1.29
N VAL A 96 -4.40 -10.23 -1.77
CA VAL A 96 -5.74 -10.43 -2.37
C VAL A 96 -6.83 -10.13 -1.35
N ALA A 97 -6.71 -10.66 -0.11
CA ALA A 97 -7.69 -10.44 0.94
C ALA A 97 -7.84 -8.96 1.31
N VAL A 98 -6.72 -8.24 1.48
CA VAL A 98 -6.71 -6.80 1.80
C VAL A 98 -7.28 -5.98 0.65
N MET A 99 -6.91 -6.29 -0.60
CA MET A 99 -7.45 -5.61 -1.78
C MET A 99 -8.96 -5.82 -1.91
N ALA A 100 -9.44 -7.06 -1.73
CA ALA A 100 -10.86 -7.38 -1.77
C ALA A 100 -11.63 -6.66 -0.67
N GLY A 101 -11.13 -6.69 0.58
CA GLY A 101 -11.77 -6.00 1.70
C GLY A 101 -11.80 -4.47 1.52
N THR A 102 -10.72 -3.89 1.02
CA THR A 102 -10.66 -2.44 0.75
C THR A 102 -11.58 -2.04 -0.40
N ALA A 103 -11.63 -2.82 -1.48
CA ALA A 103 -12.52 -2.58 -2.61
C ALA A 103 -13.99 -2.70 -2.19
N ALA A 104 -14.35 -3.74 -1.41
CA ALA A 104 -15.69 -3.90 -0.86
C ALA A 104 -16.07 -2.72 0.05
N GLY A 105 -15.15 -2.26 0.90
CA GLY A 105 -15.36 -1.08 1.74
C GLY A 105 -15.61 0.19 0.93
N PHE A 106 -14.85 0.39 -0.15
CA PHE A 106 -15.01 1.53 -1.05
C PHE A 106 -16.36 1.50 -1.79
N VAL A 107 -16.76 0.35 -2.31
CA VAL A 107 -18.08 0.14 -2.93
C VAL A 107 -19.19 0.39 -1.91
N GLY A 108 -19.03 -0.08 -0.68
CA GLY A 108 -19.97 0.16 0.41
C GLY A 108 -20.16 1.65 0.71
N VAL A 109 -19.09 2.44 0.72
CA VAL A 109 -19.18 3.90 0.88
C VAL A 109 -19.95 4.54 -0.28
N TYR A 110 -19.70 4.13 -1.52
CA TYR A 110 -20.47 4.61 -2.68
C TYR A 110 -21.97 4.33 -2.54
N ILE A 111 -22.34 3.11 -2.17
CA ILE A 111 -23.74 2.72 -1.96
C ILE A 111 -24.37 3.54 -0.83
N LEU A 112 -23.65 3.75 0.29
CA LEU A 112 -24.16 4.55 1.40
C LEU A 112 -24.42 6.01 1.01
N VAL A 113 -23.55 6.59 0.18
CA VAL A 113 -23.74 7.96 -0.35
C VAL A 113 -24.95 8.02 -1.27
N ASP A 114 -25.12 7.04 -2.17
CA ASP A 114 -26.24 6.97 -3.11
C ASP A 114 -27.60 6.82 -2.38
N LEU A 115 -27.61 6.08 -1.26
CA LEU A 115 -28.77 5.94 -0.37
C LEU A 115 -29.01 7.16 0.53
N GLY A 116 -28.23 8.24 0.40
CA GLY A 116 -28.33 9.46 1.19
C GLY A 116 -27.81 9.36 2.64
N GLN A 117 -27.15 8.26 3.00
CA GLN A 117 -26.66 7.98 4.36
C GLN A 117 -25.26 8.57 4.61
N LEU A 118 -25.11 9.88 4.42
CA LEU A 118 -23.80 10.56 4.47
C LEU A 118 -23.07 10.40 5.82
N GLY A 119 -23.81 10.42 6.94
CA GLY A 119 -23.21 10.25 8.27
C GLY A 119 -22.58 8.86 8.46
N ILE A 120 -23.23 7.82 7.95
CA ILE A 120 -22.71 6.44 8.01
C ILE A 120 -21.55 6.27 7.03
N ALA A 121 -21.64 6.87 5.83
CA ALA A 121 -20.55 6.87 4.86
C ALA A 121 -19.27 7.50 5.44
N LEU A 122 -19.39 8.63 6.14
CA LEU A 122 -18.28 9.28 6.84
C LEU A 122 -17.69 8.39 7.93
N ALA A 123 -18.55 7.78 8.76
CA ALA A 123 -18.10 6.85 9.81
C ALA A 123 -17.36 5.63 9.22
N ALA A 124 -17.79 5.14 8.05
CA ALA A 124 -17.18 4.02 7.35
C ALA A 124 -15.81 4.33 6.74
N LEU A 125 -15.43 5.60 6.52
CA LEU A 125 -14.11 5.96 6.02
C LEU A 125 -12.98 5.51 6.96
N VAL A 126 -13.18 5.66 8.26
CA VAL A 126 -12.18 5.31 9.29
C VAL A 126 -11.84 3.81 9.23
N PRO A 127 -12.79 2.87 9.37
CA PRO A 127 -12.48 1.45 9.31
C PRO A 127 -11.91 1.03 7.95
N VAL A 128 -12.36 1.60 6.84
CA VAL A 128 -11.82 1.30 5.50
C VAL A 128 -10.35 1.75 5.39
N ALA A 129 -10.03 2.97 5.82
CA ALA A 129 -8.67 3.49 5.82
C ALA A 129 -7.75 2.73 6.78
N VAL A 130 -8.26 2.33 7.95
CA VAL A 130 -7.52 1.49 8.90
C VAL A 130 -7.25 0.11 8.31
N LEU A 131 -8.24 -0.54 7.71
CA LEU A 131 -8.09 -1.85 7.07
C LEU A 131 -7.06 -1.80 5.94
N ALA A 132 -7.13 -0.78 5.07
CA ALA A 132 -6.15 -0.58 4.00
C ALA A 132 -4.74 -0.35 4.55
N SER A 133 -4.59 0.50 5.57
CA SER A 133 -3.30 0.85 6.17
C SER A 133 -2.65 -0.33 6.89
N VAL A 134 -3.40 -0.98 7.79
CA VAL A 134 -2.93 -2.17 8.53
C VAL A 134 -2.64 -3.31 7.57
N GLY A 135 -3.49 -3.52 6.57
CA GLY A 135 -3.28 -4.51 5.53
C GLY A 135 -1.96 -4.29 4.78
N GLN A 136 -1.69 -3.05 4.33
CA GLN A 136 -0.44 -2.71 3.65
C GLN A 136 0.79 -2.86 4.53
N ILE A 137 0.71 -2.48 5.81
CA ILE A 137 1.80 -2.71 6.77
C ILE A 137 2.08 -4.20 6.90
N ARG A 138 1.04 -5.02 7.11
CA ARG A 138 1.17 -6.48 7.24
C ARG A 138 1.75 -7.13 5.99
N ILE A 139 1.28 -6.75 4.80
CA ILE A 139 1.81 -7.24 3.52
C ILE A 139 3.31 -6.97 3.41
N ARG A 140 3.75 -5.74 3.73
CA ARG A 140 5.18 -5.40 3.68
C ARG A 140 6.01 -6.13 4.73
N THR A 141 5.48 -6.34 5.93
CA THR A 141 6.15 -7.16 6.95
C THR A 141 6.32 -8.61 6.48
N VAL A 142 5.31 -9.18 5.82
CA VAL A 142 5.41 -10.54 5.27
C VAL A 142 6.39 -10.61 4.11
N MET A 143 6.37 -9.63 3.18
CA MET A 143 7.37 -9.54 2.10
C MET A 143 8.80 -9.45 2.64
N ARG A 144 9.01 -8.69 3.71
CA ARG A 144 10.31 -8.60 4.37
C ARG A 144 10.75 -9.94 4.94
N ARG A 145 9.85 -10.68 5.59
CA ARG A 145 10.15 -12.04 6.08
C ARG A 145 10.47 -13.00 4.94
N ASP A 146 9.81 -12.86 3.80
CA ASP A 146 10.10 -13.66 2.60
C ASP A 146 11.48 -13.29 2.01
N LEU A 147 11.88 -12.01 2.07
CA LEU A 147 13.24 -11.56 1.71
C LEU A 147 14.32 -12.13 2.63
N GLU A 148 14.09 -12.05 3.94
CA GLU A 148 15.02 -12.58 4.95
C GLU A 148 15.20 -14.10 4.81
N ALA A 149 14.11 -14.82 4.53
CA ALA A 149 14.13 -16.25 4.25
C ALA A 149 14.60 -16.60 2.83
N GLY A 150 14.75 -15.62 1.94
CA GLY A 150 15.03 -15.79 0.50
C GLY A 150 14.02 -16.67 -0.25
N ARG A 151 12.76 -16.61 0.13
CA ARG A 151 11.63 -17.28 -0.55
C ARG A 151 11.07 -16.47 -1.72
N VAL A 152 11.90 -15.60 -2.29
CA VAL A 152 11.49 -14.65 -3.33
C VAL A 152 11.70 -15.28 -4.71
N ASN A 153 10.62 -15.39 -5.48
CA ASN A 153 10.68 -15.89 -6.85
C ASN A 153 10.87 -14.72 -7.83
N PRO A 154 11.82 -14.80 -8.77
CA PRO A 154 12.05 -13.75 -9.78
C PRO A 154 10.89 -13.59 -10.76
#